data_AF-A0A9N7Z1N8-F1
#
_entry.id   AF-A0A9N7Z1N8-F1
#
_cell.length_a   1.000
_cell.length_b   1.000
_cell.length_c   1.000
_cell.angle_alpha   90.00
_cell.angle_beta   90.00
_cell.angle_gamma   90.00
#
_symmetry.space_group_name_H-M   'P 1'
#
loop_
_entity.id
_entity.type
_entity.pdbx_description
1 polymer ?
#
loop_
_entity_poly.entity_id
_entity_poly.type
_entity_poly.pdbx_seq_one_letter_code
_entity_poly.pdbx_strand_id
1 'polypeptide(L)'
;MKVTSIDCRRLRKMIRKESGSCLIVDCRPYFSFTNSSIGGSVNVNLNSVVVRRSRGGPLPLQFVIPDERALFRLREGSISAIVAVDDRTSHWQKLKKDSVAQMVINTLSHLASGANICFLKGGFENFHSQYPELCTEVKTIDQSGTETEKRVNTHSEKLSHHKPDYDQGKPVEILPFLYLGSAYHASRQDYLSDLHITALLNVSRRDLQPTKGHYDYKWIPVEDSHMADISSHFQEAIEFIDHVKQSGGKVLVHCEAGISRSPTICMAYIMRTQQLRLDAAFDIIKQRRDVVSPNFSFMGQLLQFESEVLSMAPAHAATPEPATPCVPESASFFANDFTTTFNTKNFEPSVISLPTSYLQSPVHHQFKLSPITALP
;
A
#
# COMPACT_ATOMS: atom_id res chain seq x y z
N MET A 1 13.21 -13.10 25.87
CA MET A 1 12.69 -11.88 26.53
C MET A 1 11.28 -12.17 27.05
N LYS A 2 10.87 -11.65 28.22
CA LYS A 2 9.54 -11.94 28.79
C LYS A 2 8.54 -10.86 28.35
N VAL A 3 7.51 -11.24 27.60
CA VAL A 3 6.41 -10.34 27.23
C VAL A 3 5.55 -10.07 28.46
N THR A 4 5.29 -8.80 28.75
CA THR A 4 4.46 -8.38 29.89
C THR A 4 3.15 -7.74 29.42
N SER A 5 2.11 -7.80 30.23
CA SER A 5 0.84 -7.14 29.92
C SER A 5 0.68 -5.89 30.77
N ILE A 6 0.40 -4.75 30.15
CA ILE A 6 0.19 -3.46 30.82
C ILE A 6 -1.27 -3.01 30.70
N ASP A 7 -1.75 -2.24 31.67
CA ASP A 7 -3.07 -1.63 31.62
C ASP A 7 -3.04 -0.22 30.99
N CYS A 8 -4.23 0.33 30.73
CA CYS A 8 -4.37 1.64 30.10
C CYS A 8 -3.77 2.76 30.96
N ARG A 9 -3.85 2.66 32.30
CA ARG A 9 -3.28 3.65 33.23
C ARG A 9 -1.75 3.68 33.14
N ARG A 10 -1.10 2.51 33.03
CA ARG A 10 0.35 2.40 32.85
C ARG A 10 0.77 2.96 31.49
N LEU A 11 0.06 2.62 30.41
CA LEU A 11 0.36 3.18 29.08
C LEU A 11 0.24 4.71 29.06
N ARG A 12 -0.81 5.28 29.64
CA ARG A 12 -0.96 6.74 29.80
C ARG A 12 0.22 7.37 30.54
N LYS A 13 0.71 6.73 31.61
CA LYS A 13 1.89 7.21 32.34
C LYS A 13 3.14 7.20 31.46
N MET A 14 3.33 6.16 30.66
CA MET A 14 4.46 6.05 29.74
C MET A 14 4.41 7.15 28.67
N ILE A 15 3.24 7.40 28.08
CA ILE A 15 3.06 8.47 27.09
C ILE A 15 3.42 9.85 27.67
N ARG A 16 2.98 10.15 28.90
CA ARG A 16 3.16 11.49 29.52
C ARG A 16 4.49 11.72 30.22
N LYS A 17 5.13 10.68 30.77
CA LYS A 17 6.35 10.80 31.61
C LYS A 17 7.60 10.19 30.98
N GLU A 18 7.42 9.23 30.08
CA GLU A 18 8.49 8.52 29.39
C GLU A 18 8.43 8.85 27.88
N SER A 19 8.03 10.10 27.57
CA SER A 19 7.89 10.60 26.20
C SER A 19 9.24 10.49 25.49
N GLY A 20 9.34 9.62 24.50
CA GLY A 20 10.59 9.38 23.78
C GLY A 20 11.41 8.16 24.21
N SER A 21 11.01 7.39 25.22
CA SER A 21 11.61 6.07 25.51
C SER A 21 10.64 4.90 25.34
N CYS A 22 9.36 5.19 25.11
CA CYS A 22 8.33 4.22 24.75
C CYS A 22 8.03 4.28 23.24
N LEU A 23 7.96 3.11 22.59
CA LEU A 23 7.46 2.95 21.22
C LEU A 23 6.13 2.19 21.25
N ILE A 24 5.09 2.72 20.62
CA ILE A 24 3.78 2.06 20.52
C ILE A 24 3.62 1.53 19.11
N VAL A 25 3.42 0.22 18.98
CA VAL A 25 3.24 -0.49 17.70
C VAL A 25 1.79 -0.93 17.60
N ASP A 26 1.03 -0.26 16.74
CA ASP A 26 -0.38 -0.55 16.51
C ASP A 26 -0.53 -1.66 15.46
N CYS A 27 -1.06 -2.80 15.91
CA CYS A 27 -1.23 -4.02 15.13
C CYS A 27 -2.62 -4.11 14.47
N ARG A 28 -3.47 -3.08 14.61
CA ARG A 28 -4.78 -3.04 13.96
C ARG A 28 -4.63 -2.81 12.46
N PRO A 29 -5.67 -3.16 11.67
CA PRO A 29 -5.71 -2.81 10.26
C PRO A 29 -5.49 -1.30 10.05
N TYR A 30 -4.80 -0.94 8.96
CA TYR A 30 -4.45 0.44 8.63
C TYR A 30 -5.65 1.41 8.67
N PHE A 31 -6.83 0.97 8.21
CA PHE A 31 -8.04 1.79 8.28
C PHE A 31 -8.49 2.09 9.71
N SER A 32 -8.46 1.11 10.62
CA SER A 32 -8.78 1.30 12.04
C SER A 32 -7.79 2.27 12.70
N PHE A 33 -6.49 2.14 12.36
CA PHE A 33 -5.45 3.04 12.83
C PHE A 33 -5.63 4.48 12.32
N THR A 34 -5.95 4.62 11.03
CA THR A 34 -6.11 5.94 10.39
C THR A 34 -7.33 6.67 10.94
N ASN A 35 -8.43 5.95 11.22
CA ASN A 35 -9.64 6.55 11.80
C ASN A 35 -9.40 7.07 13.21
N SER A 36 -8.71 6.29 14.05
CA SER A 36 -8.30 6.73 15.37
C SER A 36 -7.09 5.93 15.86
N SER A 37 -6.08 6.61 16.39
CA SER A 37 -4.85 5.98 16.89
C SER A 37 -4.33 6.65 18.15
N ILE A 38 -3.55 5.94 18.95
CA ILE A 38 -2.89 6.52 20.13
C ILE A 38 -1.82 7.49 19.64
N GLY A 39 -1.74 8.69 20.20
CA GLY A 39 -0.77 9.70 19.79
C GLY A 39 0.68 9.17 19.79
N GLY A 40 1.37 9.33 18.66
CA GLY A 40 2.75 8.88 18.48
C GLY A 40 2.94 7.37 18.29
N SER A 41 1.87 6.60 18.09
CA SER A 41 1.98 5.19 17.71
C SER A 41 2.30 5.03 16.21
N VAL A 42 2.91 3.91 15.88
CA VAL A 42 3.27 3.53 14.51
C VAL A 42 2.46 2.29 14.12
N ASN A 43 1.78 2.34 12.97
CA ASN A 43 1.08 1.17 12.45
C ASN A 43 2.06 0.21 11.78
N VAL A 44 1.85 -1.09 11.99
CA VAL A 44 2.60 -2.13 11.28
C VAL A 44 2.26 -2.13 9.79
N ASN A 45 3.24 -2.34 8.93
CA ASN A 45 3.06 -2.47 7.48
C ASN A 45 3.11 -3.94 7.07
N LEU A 46 2.13 -4.72 7.51
CA LEU A 46 2.08 -6.16 7.27
C LEU A 46 0.95 -6.49 6.30
N ASN A 47 1.32 -6.73 5.03
CA ASN A 47 0.40 -7.28 4.04
C ASN A 47 0.38 -8.82 4.09
N SER A 48 -0.64 -9.42 3.47
CA SER A 48 -0.84 -10.87 3.43
C SER A 48 0.34 -11.63 2.81
N VAL A 49 1.08 -11.01 1.89
CA VAL A 49 2.27 -11.58 1.25
C VAL A 49 3.43 -11.69 2.24
N VAL A 50 3.72 -10.63 3.00
CA VAL A 50 4.77 -10.61 4.03
C VAL A 50 4.47 -11.64 5.11
N VAL A 51 3.22 -11.70 5.57
CA VAL A 51 2.76 -12.69 6.55
C VAL A 51 2.88 -14.12 6.02
N ARG A 52 2.46 -14.38 4.78
CA ARG A 52 2.55 -15.72 4.18
C ARG A 52 4.00 -16.16 3.95
N ARG A 53 4.87 -15.24 3.55
CA ARG A 53 6.31 -15.51 3.29
C ARG A 53 7.09 -15.80 4.56
N SER A 54 6.68 -15.27 5.71
CA SER A 54 7.36 -15.55 6.98
C SER A 54 7.23 -17.00 7.43
N ARG A 55 6.21 -17.74 6.94
CA ARG A 55 5.93 -19.14 7.33
C ARG A 55 5.89 -19.35 8.85
N GLY A 56 5.44 -18.34 9.60
CA GLY A 56 5.39 -18.36 11.06
C GLY A 56 6.71 -18.01 11.76
N GLY A 57 7.77 -17.68 11.01
CA GLY A 57 9.02 -17.15 11.52
C GLY A 57 8.97 -15.63 11.80
N PRO A 58 10.07 -15.07 12.35
CA PRO A 58 10.18 -13.63 12.60
C PRO A 58 10.01 -12.81 11.32
N LEU A 59 9.32 -11.68 11.44
CA LEU A 59 9.09 -10.75 10.34
C LEU A 59 10.29 -9.81 10.16
N PRO A 60 10.58 -9.32 8.94
CA PRO A 60 11.57 -8.27 8.77
C PRO A 60 11.14 -7.00 9.51
N LEU A 61 12.03 -6.43 10.31
CA LEU A 61 11.70 -5.36 11.26
C LEU A 61 11.11 -4.11 10.62
N GLN A 62 11.52 -3.79 9.38
CA GLN A 62 10.97 -2.68 8.61
C GLN A 62 9.46 -2.79 8.35
N PHE A 63 8.88 -3.99 8.42
CA PHE A 63 7.42 -4.16 8.30
C PHE A 63 6.72 -4.08 9.66
N VAL A 64 7.43 -4.39 10.75
CA VAL A 64 6.89 -4.28 12.12
C VAL A 64 6.98 -2.84 12.64
N ILE A 65 8.06 -2.14 12.31
CA ILE A 65 8.29 -0.73 12.65
C ILE A 65 8.71 -0.03 11.34
N PRO A 66 7.74 0.46 10.55
CA PRO A 66 8.02 1.11 9.27
C PRO A 66 8.69 2.49 9.40
N ASP A 67 8.54 3.15 10.55
CA ASP A 67 9.19 4.42 10.83
C ASP A 67 10.70 4.24 11.05
N GLU A 68 11.49 4.75 10.10
CA GLU A 68 12.96 4.69 10.15
C GLU A 68 13.55 5.40 11.38
N ARG A 69 12.92 6.49 11.86
CA ARG A 69 13.36 7.20 13.07
C ARG A 69 13.13 6.36 14.30
N ALA A 70 12.00 5.65 14.36
CA ALA A 70 11.71 4.71 15.45
C ALA A 70 12.66 3.52 15.43
N LEU A 71 12.98 2.96 14.26
CA LEU A 71 13.98 1.90 14.11
C LEU A 71 15.37 2.33 14.53
N PHE A 72 15.79 3.54 14.15
CA PHE A 72 17.08 4.10 14.54
C PHE A 72 17.19 4.21 16.08
N ARG A 73 16.19 4.82 16.72
CA ARG A 73 16.11 4.93 18.19
C ARG A 73 16.10 3.58 18.90
N LEU A 74 15.46 2.58 18.30
CA LEU A 74 15.48 1.22 18.84
C LEU A 74 16.87 0.59 18.76
N ARG A 75 17.60 0.78 17.64
CA ARG A 75 18.96 0.26 17.44
C ARG A 75 19.98 0.93 18.36
N GLU A 76 19.81 2.22 18.64
CA GLU A 76 20.67 2.95 19.58
C GLU A 76 20.32 2.69 21.06
N GLY A 77 19.31 1.87 21.35
CA GLY A 77 18.91 1.56 22.72
C GLY A 77 18.18 2.70 23.44
N SER A 78 17.71 3.72 22.69
CA SER A 78 16.92 4.83 23.25
C SER A 78 15.49 4.42 23.62
N ILE A 79 15.03 3.25 23.17
CA ILE A 79 13.71 2.71 23.47
C ILE A 79 13.82 1.70 24.63
N SER A 80 13.29 2.07 25.80
CA SER A 80 13.24 1.20 26.97
C SER A 80 12.05 0.24 26.97
N ALA A 81 10.99 0.56 26.22
CA ALA A 81 9.79 -0.27 26.13
C ALA A 81 9.11 -0.19 24.76
N ILE A 82 8.65 -1.33 24.26
CA ILE A 82 7.84 -1.46 23.05
C ILE A 82 6.46 -2.01 23.44
N VAL A 83 5.40 -1.29 23.12
CA VAL A 83 4.02 -1.66 23.46
C VAL A 83 3.29 -2.07 22.19
N ALA A 84 2.94 -3.35 22.07
CA ALA A 84 2.05 -3.85 21.03
C ALA A 84 0.59 -3.61 21.43
N VAL A 85 -0.19 -3.06 20.50
CA VAL A 85 -1.61 -2.74 20.68
C VAL A 85 -2.42 -3.42 19.59
N ASP A 86 -3.48 -4.15 19.95
CA ASP A 86 -4.46 -4.68 19.02
C ASP A 86 -5.82 -4.00 19.23
N ASP A 87 -6.89 -4.56 18.68
CA ASP A 87 -8.22 -3.95 18.76
C ASP A 87 -8.82 -4.02 20.17
N ARG A 88 -8.91 -5.24 20.74
CA ARG A 88 -9.68 -5.50 21.97
C ARG A 88 -9.21 -6.68 22.81
N THR A 89 -8.04 -7.25 22.54
CA THR A 89 -7.65 -8.49 23.23
C THR A 89 -7.27 -8.20 24.68
N SER A 90 -7.87 -8.94 25.62
CA SER A 90 -7.67 -8.74 27.06
C SER A 90 -6.27 -9.09 27.55
N HIS A 91 -5.56 -9.99 26.88
CA HIS A 91 -4.22 -10.46 27.27
C HIS A 91 -3.47 -11.09 26.09
N TRP A 92 -2.14 -10.88 25.99
CA TRP A 92 -1.36 -11.37 24.84
C TRP A 92 -1.46 -12.89 24.64
N GLN A 93 -1.55 -13.66 25.72
CA GLN A 93 -1.70 -15.13 25.67
C GLN A 93 -3.01 -15.60 25.01
N LYS A 94 -3.99 -14.70 24.83
CA LYS A 94 -5.26 -14.99 24.16
C LYS A 94 -5.27 -14.59 22.68
N LEU A 95 -4.16 -14.04 22.18
CA LEU A 95 -4.03 -13.71 20.76
C LEU A 95 -4.06 -14.99 19.93
N LYS A 96 -4.71 -14.92 18.77
CA LYS A 96 -4.66 -16.03 17.80
C LYS A 96 -3.24 -16.16 17.27
N LYS A 97 -2.78 -17.39 17.03
CA LYS A 97 -1.40 -17.67 16.57
C LYS A 97 -1.04 -16.97 15.25
N ASP A 98 -2.03 -16.82 14.38
CA ASP A 98 -1.96 -16.17 13.06
C ASP A 98 -2.29 -14.67 13.10
N SER A 99 -2.62 -14.11 14.27
CA SER A 99 -2.91 -12.68 14.38
C SER A 99 -1.65 -11.83 14.17
N VAL A 100 -1.85 -10.66 13.59
CA VAL A 100 -0.78 -9.66 13.37
C VAL A 100 -0.07 -9.32 14.68
N ALA A 101 -0.82 -9.07 15.76
CA ALA A 101 -0.25 -8.78 17.07
C ALA A 101 0.62 -9.93 17.60
N GLN A 102 0.22 -11.19 17.41
CA GLN A 102 1.04 -12.33 17.84
C GLN A 102 2.33 -12.43 17.04
N MET A 103 2.29 -12.24 15.73
CA MET A 103 3.49 -12.26 14.87
C MET A 103 4.44 -11.11 15.20
N VAL A 104 3.89 -9.93 15.49
CA VAL A 104 4.65 -8.77 15.96
C VAL A 104 5.34 -9.08 17.29
N ILE A 105 4.60 -9.58 18.28
CA ILE A 105 5.17 -9.96 19.59
C ILE A 105 6.27 -11.01 19.43
N ASN A 106 6.07 -12.03 18.60
CA ASN A 106 7.09 -13.04 18.32
C ASN A 106 8.35 -12.40 17.73
N THR A 107 8.19 -11.57 16.70
CA THR A 107 9.31 -10.87 16.04
C THR A 107 10.06 -9.98 17.03
N LEU A 108 9.33 -9.20 17.83
CA LEU A 108 9.92 -8.33 18.83
C LEU A 108 10.65 -9.14 19.92
N SER A 109 10.15 -10.32 20.28
CA SER A 109 10.76 -11.18 21.31
C SER A 109 12.09 -11.79 20.88
N HIS A 110 12.34 -11.85 19.58
CA HIS A 110 13.61 -12.28 18.99
C HIS A 110 14.61 -11.12 18.80
N LEU A 111 14.22 -9.86 19.05
CA LEU A 111 15.14 -8.73 19.01
C LEU A 111 16.11 -8.74 20.19
N ALA A 112 17.40 -8.58 19.90
CA ALA A 112 18.43 -8.24 20.89
C ALA A 112 18.45 -6.73 21.20
N SER A 113 17.30 -6.14 21.52
CA SER A 113 17.17 -4.66 21.68
C SER A 113 17.24 -4.16 23.13
N GLY A 114 17.27 -5.06 24.13
CA GLY A 114 17.22 -4.68 25.55
C GLY A 114 15.88 -4.06 26.03
N ALA A 115 15.01 -3.65 25.09
CA ALA A 115 13.72 -3.05 25.36
C ALA A 115 12.70 -4.04 25.95
N ASN A 116 11.92 -3.59 26.93
CA ASN A 116 10.84 -4.40 27.49
C ASN A 116 9.66 -4.49 26.51
N ILE A 117 9.21 -5.71 26.24
CA ILE A 117 8.07 -5.96 25.34
C ILE A 117 6.80 -6.04 26.17
N CYS A 118 5.86 -5.16 25.84
CA CYS A 118 4.60 -5.00 26.53
C CYS A 118 3.43 -5.21 25.57
N PHE A 119 2.31 -5.72 26.08
CA PHE A 119 1.05 -5.79 25.37
C PHE A 119 -0.04 -5.03 26.14
N LEU A 120 -0.85 -4.24 25.45
CA LEU A 120 -1.90 -3.44 26.07
C LEU A 120 -3.16 -4.29 26.34
N LYS A 121 -3.51 -4.46 27.61
CA LYS A 121 -4.72 -5.19 28.02
C LYS A 121 -5.98 -4.46 27.58
N GLY A 122 -6.81 -5.18 26.82
CA GLY A 122 -8.09 -4.66 26.30
C GLY A 122 -7.93 -3.88 24.99
N GLY A 123 -6.73 -3.86 24.40
CA GLY A 123 -6.48 -3.24 23.11
C GLY A 123 -6.74 -1.74 23.07
N PHE A 124 -6.86 -1.23 21.86
CA PHE A 124 -7.14 0.18 21.56
C PHE A 124 -8.52 0.61 22.07
N GLU A 125 -9.56 -0.21 21.88
CA GLU A 125 -10.94 0.13 22.26
C GLU A 125 -11.05 0.50 23.75
N ASN A 126 -10.44 -0.30 24.61
CA ASN A 126 -10.41 -0.05 26.06
C ASN A 126 -9.58 1.19 26.42
N PHE A 127 -8.49 1.45 25.69
CA PHE A 127 -7.67 2.63 25.95
C PHE A 127 -8.37 3.92 25.51
N HIS A 128 -8.96 3.90 24.32
CA HIS A 128 -9.71 5.01 23.73
C HIS A 128 -10.90 5.41 24.60
N SER A 129 -11.68 4.45 25.08
CA SER A 129 -12.81 4.75 25.99
C SER A 129 -12.40 5.38 27.33
N GLN A 130 -11.19 5.10 27.83
CA GLN A 130 -10.69 5.67 29.09
C GLN A 130 -9.93 6.98 28.91
N TYR A 131 -9.22 7.15 27.79
CA TYR A 131 -8.31 8.27 27.52
C TYR A 131 -8.44 8.78 26.07
N PRO A 132 -9.62 9.23 25.64
CA PRO A 132 -9.83 9.70 24.27
C PRO A 132 -8.94 10.91 23.94
N GLU A 133 -8.54 11.69 24.95
CA GLU A 133 -7.67 12.87 24.75
C GLU A 133 -6.24 12.52 24.33
N LEU A 134 -5.85 11.25 24.44
CA LEU A 134 -4.54 10.74 24.01
C LEU A 134 -4.62 10.01 22.67
N CYS A 135 -5.79 10.00 22.04
CA CYS A 135 -6.02 9.43 20.73
C CYS A 135 -6.22 10.53 19.69
N THR A 136 -5.59 10.38 18.54
CA THR A 136 -5.83 11.21 17.36
C THR A 136 -7.03 10.62 16.63
N GLU A 137 -8.17 11.33 16.62
CA GLU A 137 -9.36 10.95 15.86
C GLU A 137 -9.46 11.74 14.55
N VAL A 138 -9.81 11.07 13.47
CA VAL A 138 -10.32 11.73 12.27
C VAL A 138 -11.81 11.96 12.49
N LYS A 139 -12.22 13.23 12.69
CA LYS A 139 -13.63 13.59 12.78
C LYS A 139 -14.34 13.27 11.46
N THR A 140 -15.03 12.13 11.39
CA THR A 140 -16.07 11.89 10.39
C THR A 140 -17.25 12.78 10.73
N ILE A 141 -17.56 13.75 9.86
CA ILE A 141 -18.81 14.50 9.92
C ILE A 141 -19.92 13.52 9.56
N ASP A 142 -20.56 12.93 10.57
CA ASP A 142 -21.81 12.20 10.40
C ASP A 142 -22.96 13.20 10.52
N GLN A 143 -23.64 13.44 9.40
CA GLN A 143 -24.98 14.01 9.39
C GLN A 143 -25.97 12.88 9.67
N SER A 144 -26.38 12.73 10.92
CA SER A 144 -27.70 12.22 11.25
C SER A 144 -28.49 13.36 11.89
N GLY A 145 -29.40 13.93 11.10
CA GLY A 145 -30.33 14.94 11.55
C GLY A 145 -31.34 14.33 12.52
N THR A 146 -31.50 14.96 13.67
CA THR A 146 -32.81 15.10 14.30
C THR A 146 -32.82 16.45 15.01
N GLU A 147 -33.75 17.29 14.58
CA GLU A 147 -33.96 18.67 14.98
C GLU A 147 -34.41 18.76 16.45
N THR A 148 -33.82 19.66 17.25
CA THR A 148 -34.54 20.71 18.00
C THR A 148 -33.59 21.71 18.68
N GLU A 149 -33.73 22.97 18.25
CA GLU A 149 -33.49 24.28 18.90
C GLU A 149 -32.68 24.39 20.21
N LYS A 150 -31.64 25.25 20.23
CA LYS A 150 -31.71 26.64 20.75
C LYS A 150 -30.34 27.35 20.73
N ARG A 151 -30.38 28.60 20.26
CA ARG A 151 -29.37 29.69 20.27
C ARG A 151 -28.44 29.72 21.50
N VAL A 152 -27.15 30.03 21.30
CA VAL A 152 -26.44 31.23 21.82
C VAL A 152 -25.12 31.49 21.04
N ASN A 153 -25.02 32.70 20.46
CA ASN A 153 -23.88 33.57 20.16
C ASN A 153 -22.50 33.07 19.66
N THR A 154 -22.18 33.52 18.44
CA THR A 154 -20.95 34.23 18.03
C THR A 154 -19.63 33.85 18.70
N HIS A 155 -18.81 33.08 17.99
CA HIS A 155 -17.48 33.52 17.58
C HIS A 155 -17.10 32.86 16.25
N SER A 156 -16.66 33.70 15.31
CA SER A 156 -16.11 33.29 14.03
C SER A 156 -14.80 32.53 14.28
N GLU A 157 -14.81 31.21 14.10
CA GLU A 157 -13.57 30.42 14.07
C GLU A 157 -13.52 29.62 12.76
N LYS A 158 -12.58 30.02 11.91
CA LYS A 158 -12.30 29.45 10.59
C LYS A 158 -12.00 27.95 10.74
N LEU A 159 -12.87 27.11 10.18
CA LEU A 159 -12.62 25.68 9.96
C LEU A 159 -11.35 25.51 9.11
N SER A 160 -10.26 25.03 9.72
CA SER A 160 -9.14 24.51 8.95
C SER A 160 -9.48 23.09 8.49
N HIS A 161 -9.67 22.91 7.17
CA HIS A 161 -9.71 21.60 6.53
C HIS A 161 -8.41 20.83 6.85
N HIS A 162 -8.46 19.89 7.79
CA HIS A 162 -7.27 19.12 8.15
C HIS A 162 -7.00 18.09 7.05
N LYS A 163 -5.92 18.33 6.31
CA LYS A 163 -5.44 17.55 5.18
C LYS A 163 -4.56 16.40 5.70
N PRO A 164 -4.69 15.16 5.20
CA PRO A 164 -3.75 14.10 5.52
C PRO A 164 -2.37 14.40 4.91
N ASP A 165 -1.30 14.03 5.60
CA ASP A 165 0.09 14.37 5.22
C ASP A 165 0.49 13.85 3.83
N TYR A 166 -0.16 12.81 3.32
CA TYR A 166 0.09 12.26 1.98
C TYR A 166 -0.66 12.98 0.85
N ASP A 167 -1.55 13.91 1.18
CA ASP A 167 -2.19 14.78 0.19
C ASP A 167 -1.42 16.10 0.04
N GLN A 168 -0.23 16.21 0.64
CA GLN A 168 0.65 17.37 0.53
C GLN A 168 1.15 17.60 -0.91
N GLY A 169 0.33 18.28 -1.72
CA GLY A 169 0.69 18.69 -3.06
C GLY A 169 -0.53 18.85 -3.96
N LYS A 170 -0.27 18.87 -5.27
CA LYS A 170 -1.27 18.73 -6.34
C LYS A 170 -1.49 17.24 -6.65
N PRO A 171 -2.58 16.86 -7.35
CA PRO A 171 -2.70 15.52 -7.92
C PRO A 171 -1.43 15.11 -8.67
N VAL A 172 -1.09 13.83 -8.60
CA VAL A 172 0.13 13.32 -9.25
C VAL A 172 -0.14 12.99 -10.71
N GLU A 173 0.78 13.36 -11.59
CA GLU A 173 0.73 12.99 -12.99
C GLU A 173 1.21 11.53 -13.16
N ILE A 174 0.36 10.69 -13.74
CA ILE A 174 0.70 9.30 -14.09
C ILE A 174 1.07 9.21 -15.56
N LEU A 175 0.25 9.82 -16.43
CA LEU A 175 0.51 10.06 -17.84
C LEU A 175 0.16 11.52 -18.17
N PRO A 176 0.59 12.08 -19.32
CA PRO A 176 0.35 13.49 -19.66
C PRO A 176 -1.13 13.96 -19.57
N PHE A 177 -2.07 13.03 -19.72
CA PHE A 177 -3.52 13.27 -19.64
C PHE A 177 -4.19 12.59 -18.43
N LEU A 178 -3.47 11.79 -17.64
CA LEU A 178 -4.01 10.98 -16.55
C LEU A 178 -3.37 11.36 -15.22
N TYR A 179 -4.18 11.95 -14.33
CA TYR A 179 -3.79 12.33 -12.98
C TYR A 179 -4.48 11.44 -11.95
N LEU A 180 -3.81 11.23 -10.82
CA LEU A 180 -4.31 10.43 -9.70
C LEU A 180 -4.37 11.29 -8.43
N GLY A 181 -5.47 11.17 -7.69
CA GLY A 181 -5.65 11.88 -6.43
C GLY A 181 -6.72 11.32 -5.50
N SER A 182 -7.02 12.13 -4.49
CA SER A 182 -8.01 11.89 -3.43
C SER A 182 -9.22 12.83 -3.61
N ALA A 183 -10.26 12.66 -2.80
CA ALA A 183 -11.42 13.55 -2.81
C ALA A 183 -11.03 14.99 -2.44
N TYR A 184 -10.05 15.14 -1.56
CA TYR A 184 -9.47 16.45 -1.26
C TYR A 184 -8.91 17.11 -2.52
N HIS A 185 -8.10 16.39 -3.30
CA HIS A 185 -7.54 16.92 -4.54
C HIS A 185 -8.62 17.30 -5.55
N ALA A 186 -9.67 16.49 -5.69
CA ALA A 186 -10.81 16.78 -6.57
C ALA A 186 -11.62 18.01 -6.13
N SER A 187 -11.59 18.37 -4.83
CA SER A 187 -12.26 19.56 -4.31
C SER A 187 -11.49 20.87 -4.55
N ARG A 188 -10.22 20.80 -4.99
CA ARG A 188 -9.31 21.95 -5.09
C ARG A 188 -9.32 22.55 -6.48
N GLN A 189 -10.20 23.54 -6.68
CA GLN A 189 -10.35 24.25 -7.96
C GLN A 189 -9.03 24.85 -8.46
N ASP A 190 -8.21 25.39 -7.57
CA ASP A 190 -6.89 25.94 -7.88
C ASP A 190 -5.96 24.86 -8.47
N TYR A 191 -5.96 23.65 -7.91
CA TYR A 191 -5.16 22.56 -8.44
C TYR A 191 -5.67 22.07 -9.79
N LEU A 192 -6.99 21.94 -9.94
CA LEU A 192 -7.61 21.49 -11.18
C LEU A 192 -7.35 22.48 -12.32
N SER A 193 -7.50 23.79 -12.05
CA SER A 193 -7.23 24.85 -13.02
C SER A 193 -5.75 24.91 -13.40
N ASP A 194 -4.83 24.89 -12.43
CA ASP A 194 -3.39 24.93 -12.71
C ASP A 194 -2.92 23.74 -13.55
N LEU A 195 -3.47 22.55 -13.31
CA LEU A 195 -3.13 21.34 -14.05
C LEU A 195 -3.87 21.22 -15.39
N HIS A 196 -4.82 22.12 -15.65
CA HIS A 196 -5.71 22.09 -16.81
C HIS A 196 -6.54 20.80 -16.88
N ILE A 197 -7.05 20.35 -15.74
CA ILE A 197 -7.99 19.22 -15.67
C ILE A 197 -9.28 19.62 -16.38
N THR A 198 -9.76 18.76 -17.27
CA THR A 198 -11.00 18.94 -18.03
C THR A 198 -12.06 17.91 -17.64
N ALA A 199 -11.66 16.83 -16.98
CA ALA A 199 -12.56 15.75 -16.60
C ALA A 199 -12.22 15.13 -15.24
N LEU A 200 -13.23 14.56 -14.58
CA LEU A 200 -13.13 13.94 -13.27
C LEU A 200 -13.79 12.56 -13.29
N LEU A 201 -13.03 11.54 -12.89
CA LEU A 201 -13.53 10.19 -12.68
C LEU A 201 -13.51 9.86 -11.18
N ASN A 202 -14.70 9.88 -10.57
CA ASN A 202 -14.90 9.58 -9.16
C ASN A 202 -15.21 8.10 -8.97
N VAL A 203 -14.33 7.37 -8.28
CA VAL A 203 -14.46 5.93 -7.99
C VAL A 203 -14.76 5.72 -6.50
N SER A 204 -15.46 6.65 -5.85
CA SER A 204 -15.82 6.58 -4.44
C SER A 204 -17.31 6.25 -4.24
N ARG A 205 -17.71 5.96 -3.00
CA ARG A 205 -19.12 5.66 -2.66
C ARG A 205 -20.02 6.88 -2.72
N ARG A 206 -19.47 8.08 -2.63
CA ARG A 206 -20.24 9.33 -2.56
C ARG A 206 -20.14 10.03 -3.91
N ASP A 207 -21.29 10.37 -4.47
CA ASP A 207 -21.32 11.25 -5.63
C ASP A 207 -21.11 12.69 -5.15
N LEU A 208 -19.87 13.17 -5.26
CA LEU A 208 -19.49 14.53 -4.92
C LEU A 208 -19.22 15.30 -6.20
N GLN A 209 -20.30 15.60 -6.94
CA GLN A 209 -20.17 16.40 -8.15
C GLN A 209 -19.50 17.74 -7.84
N PRO A 210 -18.59 18.20 -8.71
CA PRO A 210 -17.97 19.50 -8.57
C PRO A 210 -19.05 20.59 -8.56
N THR A 211 -19.05 21.39 -7.51
CA THR A 211 -19.97 22.54 -7.41
C THR A 211 -19.48 23.75 -8.22
N LYS A 212 -18.25 23.69 -8.73
CA LYS A 212 -17.57 24.75 -9.48
C LYS A 212 -16.81 24.14 -10.65
N GLY A 213 -16.71 24.90 -11.74
CA GLY A 213 -16.05 24.48 -12.97
C GLY A 213 -16.96 23.64 -13.88
N HIS A 214 -16.64 23.63 -15.17
CA HIS A 214 -17.27 22.76 -16.16
C HIS A 214 -16.30 21.60 -16.42
N TYR A 215 -16.57 20.46 -15.79
CA TYR A 215 -15.82 19.22 -15.96
C TYR A 215 -16.71 18.17 -16.61
N ASP A 216 -16.15 17.40 -17.54
CA ASP A 216 -16.76 16.12 -17.90
C ASP A 216 -16.64 15.19 -16.69
N TYR A 217 -17.75 14.74 -16.15
CA TYR A 217 -17.80 14.07 -14.86
C TYR A 217 -18.41 12.67 -15.00
N LYS A 218 -17.66 11.67 -14.52
CA LYS A 218 -18.10 10.29 -14.44
C LYS A 218 -17.97 9.80 -13.00
N TRP A 219 -19.04 9.18 -12.50
CA TRP A 219 -19.05 8.53 -11.19
C TRP A 219 -19.27 7.03 -11.33
N ILE A 220 -18.36 6.26 -10.73
CA ILE A 220 -18.43 4.79 -10.65
C ILE A 220 -18.46 4.42 -9.16
N PRO A 221 -19.64 4.10 -8.59
CA PRO A 221 -19.79 3.87 -7.17
C PRO A 221 -19.19 2.55 -6.72
N VAL A 222 -17.96 2.59 -6.20
CA VAL A 222 -17.27 1.39 -5.68
C VAL A 222 -16.87 1.57 -4.21
N GLU A 223 -17.23 0.59 -3.38
CA GLU A 223 -16.76 0.49 -2.01
C GLU A 223 -15.33 -0.04 -1.96
N ASP A 224 -14.49 0.52 -1.07
CA ASP A 224 -13.15 -0.02 -0.83
C ASP A 224 -13.21 -1.23 0.09
N SER A 225 -13.79 -2.32 -0.39
CA SER A 225 -14.03 -3.55 0.35
C SER A 225 -13.60 -4.76 -0.46
N HIS A 226 -13.22 -5.82 0.23
CA HIS A 226 -12.86 -7.09 -0.36
C HIS A 226 -14.04 -7.77 -1.10
N MET A 227 -15.28 -7.38 -0.80
CA MET A 227 -16.50 -7.87 -1.44
C MET A 227 -16.90 -7.09 -2.70
N ALA A 228 -16.27 -5.95 -2.95
CA ALA A 228 -16.61 -5.13 -4.11
C ALA A 228 -15.96 -5.70 -5.39
N ASP A 229 -16.73 -5.74 -6.47
CA ASP A 229 -16.23 -5.99 -7.82
C ASP A 229 -15.93 -4.64 -8.48
N ILE A 230 -14.65 -4.32 -8.61
CA ILE A 230 -14.18 -3.14 -9.35
C ILE A 230 -13.80 -3.50 -10.79
N SER A 231 -13.51 -4.77 -11.08
CA SER A 231 -13.09 -5.23 -12.40
C SER A 231 -14.16 -5.08 -13.47
N SER A 232 -15.43 -5.29 -13.13
CA SER A 232 -16.55 -5.08 -14.07
C SER A 232 -16.66 -3.63 -14.57
N HIS A 233 -16.05 -2.68 -13.87
CA HIS A 233 -16.03 -1.27 -14.26
C HIS A 233 -14.76 -0.83 -15.00
N PHE A 234 -13.78 -1.73 -15.21
CA PHE A 234 -12.53 -1.35 -15.88
C PHE A 234 -12.77 -0.84 -17.30
N GLN A 235 -13.59 -1.54 -18.08
CA GLN A 235 -13.86 -1.12 -19.46
C GLN A 235 -14.53 0.26 -19.52
N GLU A 236 -15.54 0.48 -18.69
CA GLU A 236 -16.24 1.77 -18.57
C GLU A 236 -15.29 2.91 -18.17
N ALA A 237 -14.41 2.67 -17.19
CA ALA A 237 -13.43 3.65 -16.76
C ALA A 237 -12.37 3.94 -17.83
N ILE A 238 -11.90 2.90 -18.53
CA ILE A 238 -10.90 3.02 -19.60
C ILE A 238 -11.45 3.84 -20.77
N GLU A 239 -12.68 3.56 -21.20
CA GLU A 239 -13.35 4.31 -22.27
C GLU A 239 -13.52 5.79 -21.93
N PHE A 240 -13.89 6.09 -20.68
CA PHE A 240 -13.97 7.48 -20.22
C PHE A 240 -12.61 8.19 -20.28
N ILE A 241 -11.54 7.53 -19.80
CA ILE A 241 -10.19 8.09 -19.85
C ILE A 241 -9.73 8.30 -21.30
N ASP A 242 -10.01 7.35 -22.19
CA ASP A 242 -9.68 7.45 -23.62
C ASP A 242 -10.48 8.56 -24.32
N HIS A 243 -11.75 8.76 -23.98
CA HIS A 243 -12.55 9.88 -24.48
C HIS A 243 -11.90 11.23 -24.14
N VAL A 244 -11.47 11.41 -22.89
CA VAL A 244 -10.80 12.63 -22.43
C VAL A 244 -9.45 12.81 -23.13
N LYS A 245 -8.68 11.73 -23.30
CA LYS A 245 -7.42 11.74 -24.04
C LYS A 245 -7.63 12.16 -25.50
N GLN A 246 -8.63 11.61 -26.18
CA GLN A 246 -8.92 11.88 -27.59
C GLN A 246 -9.39 13.31 -27.83
N SER A 247 -10.07 13.93 -26.86
CA SER A 247 -10.43 15.34 -26.89
C SER A 247 -9.27 16.29 -26.54
N GLY A 248 -8.06 15.77 -26.27
CA GLY A 248 -6.90 16.55 -25.86
C GLY A 248 -6.98 17.09 -24.42
N GLY A 249 -7.90 16.55 -23.62
CA GLY A 249 -8.13 16.93 -22.24
C GLY A 249 -7.23 16.19 -21.25
N LYS A 250 -7.47 16.45 -19.96
CA LYS A 250 -6.80 15.79 -18.84
C LYS A 250 -7.83 15.34 -17.81
N VAL A 251 -7.75 14.09 -17.40
CA VAL A 251 -8.63 13.49 -16.40
C VAL A 251 -7.91 13.33 -15.07
N LEU A 252 -8.59 13.69 -13.98
CA LEU A 252 -8.21 13.27 -12.64
C LEU A 252 -9.09 12.10 -12.21
N VAL A 253 -8.46 10.94 -12.01
CA VAL A 253 -9.09 9.76 -11.41
C VAL A 253 -8.87 9.83 -9.90
N HIS A 254 -9.96 9.84 -9.14
CA HIS A 254 -9.88 9.96 -7.69
C HIS A 254 -10.86 9.02 -6.98
N CYS A 255 -10.57 8.75 -5.72
CA CYS A 255 -11.49 8.12 -4.78
C CYS A 255 -11.43 8.90 -3.46
N GLU A 256 -11.84 8.31 -2.33
CA GLU A 256 -11.79 9.03 -1.04
C GLU A 256 -10.35 9.43 -0.67
N ALA A 257 -9.45 8.45 -0.49
CA ALA A 257 -8.07 8.68 -0.02
C ALA A 257 -7.02 8.69 -1.15
N GLY A 258 -7.37 8.25 -2.36
CA GLY A 258 -6.40 8.08 -3.44
C GLY A 258 -5.36 6.99 -3.18
N ILE A 259 -5.73 5.94 -2.44
CA ILE A 259 -4.84 4.85 -2.01
C ILE A 259 -5.16 3.51 -2.69
N SER A 260 -6.44 3.16 -2.82
CA SER A 260 -6.88 1.83 -3.28
C SER A 260 -7.64 1.87 -4.61
N ARG A 261 -8.90 2.36 -4.61
CA ARG A 261 -9.80 2.36 -5.79
C ARG A 261 -9.28 3.12 -7.01
N SER A 262 -8.94 4.41 -6.88
CA SER A 262 -8.46 5.19 -8.02
C SER A 262 -7.12 4.68 -8.59
N PRO A 263 -6.12 4.30 -7.76
CA PRO A 263 -4.93 3.64 -8.29
C PRO A 263 -5.21 2.32 -9.01
N THR A 264 -6.18 1.52 -8.53
CA THR A 264 -6.60 0.29 -9.22
C THR A 264 -7.10 0.58 -10.64
N ILE A 265 -7.94 1.60 -10.82
CA ILE A 265 -8.38 2.03 -12.15
C ILE A 265 -7.21 2.50 -13.01
N CYS A 266 -6.28 3.28 -12.46
CA CYS A 266 -5.09 3.71 -13.21
C CYS A 266 -4.19 2.52 -13.63
N MET A 267 -4.02 1.50 -12.77
CA MET A 267 -3.28 0.28 -13.12
C MET A 267 -3.96 -0.47 -14.26
N ALA A 268 -5.28 -0.66 -14.18
CA ALA A 268 -6.06 -1.29 -15.25
C ALA A 268 -5.89 -0.54 -16.59
N TYR A 269 -5.95 0.79 -16.56
CA TYR A 269 -5.75 1.62 -17.75
C TYR A 269 -4.34 1.46 -18.35
N ILE A 270 -3.29 1.50 -17.52
CA ILE A 270 -1.90 1.34 -17.99
C ILE A 270 -1.71 -0.06 -18.59
N MET A 271 -2.16 -1.12 -17.92
CA MET A 271 -2.05 -2.48 -18.43
C MET A 271 -2.72 -2.60 -19.81
N ARG A 272 -3.97 -2.11 -19.92
CA ARG A 272 -4.74 -2.17 -21.18
C ARG A 272 -4.04 -1.43 -22.32
N THR A 273 -3.61 -0.20 -22.08
CA THR A 273 -3.15 0.70 -23.16
C THR A 273 -1.68 0.56 -23.49
N GLN A 274 -0.84 0.11 -22.55
CA GLN A 274 0.60 -0.04 -22.75
C GLN A 274 1.05 -1.50 -22.80
N GLN A 275 0.12 -2.46 -22.66
CA GLN A 275 0.41 -3.89 -22.65
C GLN A 275 1.46 -4.26 -21.60
N LEU A 276 1.40 -3.58 -20.45
CA LEU A 276 2.28 -3.82 -19.32
C LEU A 276 1.66 -4.83 -18.37
N ARG A 277 2.54 -5.57 -17.69
CA ARG A 277 2.19 -6.42 -16.56
C ARG A 277 1.79 -5.60 -15.35
N LEU A 278 1.04 -6.22 -14.45
CA LEU A 278 0.52 -5.57 -13.24
C LEU A 278 1.65 -5.05 -12.35
N ASP A 279 2.75 -5.79 -12.22
CA ASP A 279 3.89 -5.36 -11.41
C ASP A 279 4.53 -4.08 -11.95
N ALA A 280 4.72 -3.99 -13.28
CA ALA A 280 5.22 -2.79 -13.93
C ALA A 280 4.24 -1.60 -13.80
N ALA A 281 2.94 -1.82 -14.01
CA ALA A 281 1.92 -0.79 -13.86
C ALA A 281 1.83 -0.29 -12.40
N PHE A 282 1.96 -1.20 -11.43
CA PHE A 282 2.01 -0.87 -10.01
C PHE A 282 3.24 0.00 -9.69
N ASP A 283 4.42 -0.38 -10.15
CA ASP A 283 5.67 0.34 -9.89
C ASP A 283 5.65 1.76 -10.47
N ILE A 284 5.12 1.96 -11.69
CA ILE A 284 4.94 3.29 -12.30
C ILE A 284 4.14 4.20 -11.36
N ILE A 285 3.00 3.72 -10.87
CA ILE A 285 2.13 4.51 -10.00
C ILE A 285 2.75 4.70 -8.62
N LYS A 286 3.36 3.66 -8.05
CA LYS A 286 3.98 3.68 -6.71
C LYS A 286 5.14 4.68 -6.62
N GLN A 287 5.92 4.81 -7.69
CA GLN A 287 7.00 5.81 -7.78
C GLN A 287 6.47 7.25 -7.78
N ARG A 288 5.25 7.48 -8.28
CA ARG A 288 4.62 8.81 -8.32
C ARG A 288 3.79 9.11 -7.07
N ARG A 289 3.20 8.10 -6.43
CA ARG A 289 2.44 8.20 -5.19
C ARG A 289 2.70 6.99 -4.29
N ASP A 290 3.63 7.17 -3.37
CA ASP A 290 4.15 6.15 -2.45
C ASP A 290 3.09 5.54 -1.52
N VAL A 291 2.00 6.24 -1.21
CA VAL A 291 0.91 5.71 -0.37
C VAL A 291 -0.02 4.71 -1.08
N VAL A 292 0.13 4.53 -2.40
CA VAL A 292 -0.72 3.61 -3.18
C VAL A 292 -0.63 2.19 -2.64
N SER A 293 -1.79 1.62 -2.33
CA SER A 293 -1.96 0.28 -1.79
C SER A 293 -3.40 -0.20 -2.05
N PRO A 294 -3.70 -0.72 -3.25
CA PRO A 294 -4.96 -1.42 -3.51
C PRO A 294 -5.25 -2.48 -2.46
N ASN A 295 -6.52 -2.65 -2.10
CA ASN A 295 -6.90 -3.77 -1.25
C ASN A 295 -6.62 -5.10 -1.97
N PHE A 296 -6.45 -6.18 -1.20
CA PHE A 296 -6.00 -7.47 -1.74
C PHE A 296 -6.99 -8.07 -2.74
N SER A 297 -8.30 -7.84 -2.58
CA SER A 297 -9.31 -8.31 -3.55
C SER A 297 -9.15 -7.61 -4.89
N PHE A 298 -8.93 -6.29 -4.89
CA PHE A 298 -8.66 -5.53 -6.11
C PHE A 298 -7.35 -5.94 -6.76
N MET A 299 -6.32 -6.28 -5.97
CA MET A 299 -5.09 -6.85 -6.53
C MET A 299 -5.35 -8.19 -7.23
N GLY A 300 -6.20 -9.05 -6.66
CA GLY A 300 -6.64 -10.29 -7.30
C GLY A 300 -7.42 -10.05 -8.60
N GLN A 301 -8.32 -9.08 -8.60
CA GLN A 301 -9.09 -8.67 -9.79
C GLN A 301 -8.18 -8.09 -10.89
N LEU A 302 -7.14 -7.33 -10.52
CA LEU A 302 -6.15 -6.83 -11.47
C LEU A 302 -5.29 -7.95 -12.08
N LEU A 303 -4.92 -8.97 -11.30
CA LEU A 303 -4.21 -10.15 -11.81
C LEU A 303 -5.05 -10.96 -12.81
N GLN A 304 -6.35 -11.07 -12.56
CA GLN A 304 -7.27 -11.68 -13.51
C GLN A 304 -7.34 -10.84 -14.80
N PHE A 305 -7.50 -9.53 -14.67
CA PHE A 305 -7.57 -8.61 -15.81
C PHE A 305 -6.27 -8.58 -16.63
N GLU A 306 -5.10 -8.67 -15.99
CA GLU A 306 -3.80 -8.80 -16.69
C GLU A 306 -3.81 -9.97 -17.68
N SER A 307 -4.34 -11.12 -17.26
CA SER A 307 -4.43 -12.31 -18.11
C SER A 307 -5.32 -12.08 -19.33
N GLU A 308 -6.42 -11.35 -19.16
CA GLU A 308 -7.35 -10.99 -20.25
C GLU A 308 -6.71 -10.00 -21.23
N VAL A 309 -6.06 -8.96 -20.71
CA VAL A 309 -5.44 -7.90 -21.53
C VAL A 309 -4.28 -8.45 -22.37
N LEU A 310 -3.39 -9.22 -21.76
CA LEU A 310 -2.17 -9.70 -22.43
C LEU A 310 -2.45 -10.89 -23.37
N SER A 311 -3.56 -11.61 -23.17
CA SER A 311 -3.99 -12.66 -24.10
C SER A 311 -4.69 -12.11 -25.36
N MET A 312 -5.14 -10.85 -25.34
CA MET A 312 -5.82 -10.20 -26.46
C MET A 312 -4.85 -9.52 -27.46
N ALA A 313 -3.53 -9.62 -27.26
CA ALA A 313 -2.56 -9.12 -28.21
C ALA A 313 -2.60 -9.95 -29.52
N PRO A 314 -2.71 -9.34 -30.72
CA PRO A 314 -2.71 -10.10 -31.96
C PRO A 314 -1.35 -10.77 -32.16
N ALA A 315 -1.37 -12.09 -32.35
CA ALA A 315 -0.24 -12.88 -32.83
C ALA A 315 0.07 -12.50 -34.28
N HIS A 316 0.77 -11.40 -34.53
CA HIS A 316 1.29 -11.10 -35.86
C HIS A 316 2.61 -11.85 -36.12
N ALA A 317 2.47 -12.88 -36.95
CA ALA A 317 3.48 -13.53 -37.79
C ALA A 317 4.59 -14.36 -37.10
N ALA A 318 4.21 -15.54 -36.60
CA ALA A 318 5.11 -16.68 -36.58
C ALA A 318 5.07 -17.38 -37.95
N THR A 319 6.12 -17.24 -38.75
CA THR A 319 6.42 -18.13 -39.88
C THR A 319 7.33 -19.27 -39.38
N PRO A 320 7.15 -20.53 -39.85
CA PRO A 320 7.89 -21.67 -39.33
C PRO A 320 9.27 -21.83 -39.99
N GLU A 321 10.28 -21.98 -39.14
CA GLU A 321 11.57 -22.74 -39.21
C GLU A 321 11.94 -23.50 -40.51
N PRO A 322 13.26 -23.63 -40.84
CA PRO A 322 13.99 -24.79 -40.31
C PRO A 322 15.47 -24.58 -39.91
N ALA A 323 15.80 -25.10 -38.73
CA ALA A 323 17.03 -25.74 -38.25
C ALA A 323 18.25 -25.88 -39.19
N THR A 324 19.42 -25.41 -38.72
CA THR A 324 20.62 -26.26 -38.44
C THR A 324 21.72 -25.49 -37.69
N PRO A 325 22.61 -26.17 -36.92
CA PRO A 325 23.49 -25.55 -35.93
C PRO A 325 24.93 -25.37 -36.43
N CYS A 326 25.63 -24.30 -36.00
CA CYS A 326 27.10 -24.23 -35.92
C CYS A 326 27.54 -23.04 -35.04
N VAL A 327 28.57 -23.25 -34.23
CA VAL A 327 29.28 -22.29 -33.35
C VAL A 327 30.77 -22.39 -33.75
N PRO A 328 31.67 -21.47 -33.35
CA PRO A 328 31.74 -20.02 -33.52
C PRO A 328 33.01 -19.62 -34.32
N GLU A 329 33.13 -18.37 -34.79
CA GLU A 329 34.47 -17.79 -34.93
C GLU A 329 34.49 -16.26 -34.78
N SER A 330 35.45 -15.84 -33.97
CA SER A 330 35.90 -14.50 -33.65
C SER A 330 36.57 -13.81 -34.84
N ALA A 331 36.22 -12.55 -35.12
CA ALA A 331 37.19 -11.50 -35.46
C ALA A 331 36.53 -10.10 -35.46
N SER A 332 37.29 -9.18 -34.86
CA SER A 332 37.15 -7.74 -34.69
C SER A 332 37.30 -6.88 -35.95
N PHE A 333 37.08 -5.55 -35.77
CA PHE A 333 37.43 -4.35 -36.60
C PHE A 333 36.29 -3.77 -37.46
N PHE A 334 35.93 -2.47 -37.47
CA PHE A 334 36.50 -1.15 -37.06
C PHE A 334 35.37 -0.30 -36.40
N ALA A 335 35.52 0.41 -35.27
CA ALA A 335 36.26 1.66 -34.97
C ALA A 335 35.64 2.98 -35.51
N ASN A 336 35.19 3.83 -34.56
CA ASN A 336 35.36 5.30 -34.43
C ASN A 336 34.13 5.91 -33.71
N ASP A 337 34.24 6.29 -32.43
CA ASP A 337 34.84 7.51 -31.84
C ASP A 337 33.88 8.70 -31.81
N PHE A 338 33.37 9.04 -30.61
CA PHE A 338 33.75 10.32 -29.98
C PHE A 338 33.49 10.31 -28.48
N THR A 339 34.55 10.62 -27.75
CA THR A 339 34.76 10.65 -26.30
C THR A 339 34.40 12.02 -25.74
N THR A 340 33.99 12.10 -24.46
CA THR A 340 34.45 13.18 -23.59
C THR A 340 34.67 12.65 -22.17
N THR A 341 35.92 12.84 -21.72
CA THR A 341 36.62 12.27 -20.56
C THR A 341 36.68 13.33 -19.44
N PHE A 342 36.63 12.98 -18.13
CA PHE A 342 37.76 12.98 -17.15
C PHE A 342 37.15 13.13 -15.73
N ASN A 343 37.67 12.63 -14.60
CA ASN A 343 38.86 11.85 -14.25
C ASN A 343 38.66 11.17 -12.87
N THR A 344 39.46 10.13 -12.61
CA THR A 344 39.47 9.22 -11.46
C THR A 344 40.33 9.68 -10.28
N LYS A 345 40.11 9.07 -9.09
CA LYS A 345 41.15 8.39 -8.28
C LYS A 345 40.60 7.63 -7.05
N ASN A 346 40.98 6.35 -6.95
CA ASN A 346 41.33 5.55 -5.75
C ASN A 346 40.19 5.12 -4.79
N PHE A 347 39.99 3.89 -4.30
CA PHE A 347 40.81 2.66 -4.10
C PHE A 347 39.86 1.44 -3.82
N GLU A 348 40.38 0.21 -3.93
CA GLU A 348 39.72 -1.13 -3.95
C GLU A 348 38.72 -1.53 -2.82
N PRO A 349 37.82 -2.51 -3.10
CA PRO A 349 37.29 -3.45 -2.12
C PRO A 349 37.71 -4.92 -2.37
N SER A 350 38.08 -5.60 -1.27
CA SER A 350 38.57 -6.98 -1.20
C SER A 350 37.52 -8.05 -1.53
N VAL A 351 37.98 -9.14 -2.15
CA VAL A 351 37.22 -10.33 -2.54
C VAL A 351 37.41 -11.42 -1.49
N ILE A 352 36.34 -12.02 -0.96
CA ILE A 352 36.36 -13.43 -0.50
C ILE A 352 35.05 -14.11 -0.94
N SER A 353 35.28 -15.26 -1.58
CA SER A 353 34.43 -16.23 -2.25
C SER A 353 33.42 -16.97 -1.38
N LEU A 354 32.25 -17.28 -1.96
CA LEU A 354 31.34 -18.35 -1.52
C LEU A 354 31.42 -19.54 -2.49
N PRO A 355 31.53 -20.80 -2.02
CA PRO A 355 31.69 -21.96 -2.88
C PRO A 355 30.36 -22.47 -3.45
N THR A 356 30.34 -22.70 -4.75
CA THR A 356 29.36 -23.49 -5.50
C THR A 356 29.78 -24.96 -5.53
N SER A 357 28.99 -25.86 -4.94
CA SER A 357 28.95 -27.28 -5.33
C SER A 357 27.72 -27.99 -4.73
N TYR A 358 27.25 -29.01 -5.47
CA TYR A 358 26.14 -29.94 -5.21
C TYR A 358 24.74 -29.55 -5.72
N LEU A 359 24.61 -29.54 -7.06
CA LEU A 359 23.40 -29.98 -7.74
C LEU A 359 23.49 -31.50 -7.97
N GLN A 360 22.70 -32.27 -7.23
CA GLN A 360 22.31 -33.64 -7.60
C GLN A 360 20.86 -33.59 -8.08
N SER A 361 20.65 -34.08 -9.30
CA SER A 361 19.35 -34.19 -9.97
C SER A 361 18.42 -35.17 -9.25
N PRO A 362 17.12 -34.88 -9.07
CA PRO A 362 16.15 -35.89 -8.68
C PRO A 362 15.71 -36.73 -9.90
N VAL A 363 15.72 -38.04 -9.68
CA VAL A 363 15.28 -39.11 -10.59
C VAL A 363 13.81 -38.94 -10.97
N HIS A 364 13.52 -39.01 -12.28
CA HIS A 364 12.16 -39.12 -12.82
C HIS A 364 11.50 -40.44 -12.39
N HIS A 365 10.50 -40.38 -11.51
CA HIS A 365 9.52 -41.46 -11.37
C HIS A 365 8.29 -41.15 -12.23
N GLN A 366 8.17 -41.88 -13.34
CA GLN A 366 6.97 -41.99 -14.16
C GLN A 366 5.85 -42.67 -13.35
N PHE A 367 4.80 -41.94 -13.01
CA PHE A 367 3.54 -42.55 -12.56
C PHE A 367 2.74 -43.02 -13.78
N LYS A 368 2.70 -44.34 -13.99
CA LYS A 368 1.73 -45.02 -14.87
C LYS A 368 0.37 -45.04 -14.19
N LEU A 369 -0.64 -44.45 -14.83
CA LEU A 369 -2.05 -44.67 -14.48
C LEU A 369 -2.56 -45.87 -15.26
N SER A 370 -3.06 -46.89 -14.55
CA SER A 370 -3.69 -48.09 -15.11
C SER A 370 -5.17 -47.81 -15.44
N PRO A 371 -5.76 -48.45 -16.46
CA PRO A 371 -7.13 -48.21 -16.87
C PRO A 371 -8.16 -48.86 -15.91
N ILE A 372 -9.25 -48.12 -15.67
CA ILE A 372 -10.42 -48.54 -14.89
C ILE A 372 -11.14 -49.67 -15.64
N THR A 373 -11.26 -50.84 -15.00
CA THR A 373 -12.12 -51.93 -15.45
C THR A 373 -13.49 -51.78 -14.80
N ALA A 374 -14.54 -51.65 -15.62
CA ALA A 374 -15.93 -51.80 -15.20
C ALA A 374 -16.30 -53.29 -15.18
N LEU A 375 -16.95 -53.74 -14.11
CA LEU A 375 -17.58 -55.05 -13.98
C LEU A 375 -18.69 -54.96 -12.91
N PRO A 376 -19.69 -55.83 -12.93
CA PRO A 376 -20.70 -56.04 -13.97
C PRO A 376 -22.07 -55.47 -13.57
#